data_AF-A0A8H4SF43-F1
#
_entry.id   AF-A0A8H4SF43-F1
#
_cell.length_a   1.000
_cell.length_b   1.000
_cell.length_c   1.000
_cell.angle_alpha   90.00
_cell.angle_beta   90.00
_cell.angle_gamma   90.00
#
_symmetry.space_group_name_H-M   'P 1'
#
loop_
_entity.id
_entity.type
_entity.pdbx_description
1 polymer ?
#
loop_
_entity_poly.entity_id
_entity_poly.type
_entity_poly.pdbx_seq_one_letter_code
_entity_poly.pdbx_strand_id
1 'polypeptide(L)'
;MDDSTQQIRSHVMGQIQGILFELPPDVIVGTMRILGDTPNSILDPNNYLESIRPFAWEVQDGLHQYDRNNTTHFLAVTIYTGKHSYFVIDLNNPNYDYQTAHECKTPVPVYILRLS
;
A
#
# COMPACT_ATOMS: atom_id res chain seq x y z
N MET A 1 -2.26 11.87 18.55
CA MET A 1 -3.04 10.61 18.62
C MET A 1 -3.13 10.18 20.06
N ASP A 2 -4.29 9.70 20.50
CA ASP A 2 -4.45 9.04 21.80
C ASP A 2 -3.96 7.57 21.76
N ASP A 3 -3.85 6.95 22.95
CA ASP A 3 -3.35 5.58 23.11
C ASP A 3 -4.22 4.53 22.40
N SER A 4 -5.55 4.73 22.37
CA SER A 4 -6.46 3.84 21.64
C SER A 4 -6.20 3.83 20.14
N THR A 5 -5.94 5.00 19.57
CA THR A 5 -5.63 5.15 18.15
C THR A 5 -4.31 4.47 17.80
N GLN A 6 -3.30 4.58 18.69
CA GLN A 6 -2.00 3.92 18.49
C GLN A 6 -2.10 2.39 18.57
N GLN A 7 -2.95 1.86 19.45
CA GLN A 7 -3.20 0.41 19.54
C GLN A 7 -3.87 -0.10 18.25
N ILE A 8 -4.90 0.59 17.75
CA ILE A 8 -5.56 0.21 16.49
C ILE A 8 -4.57 0.29 15.33
N ARG A 9 -3.79 1.37 15.25
CA ARG A 9 -2.75 1.54 14.24
C ARG A 9 -1.75 0.37 14.24
N SER A 10 -1.26 -0.01 15.42
CA SER A 10 -0.31 -1.10 15.58
C SER A 10 -0.91 -2.45 15.19
N HIS A 11 -2.18 -2.68 15.56
CA HIS A 11 -2.91 -3.88 15.16
C HIS A 11 -3.06 -3.98 13.64
N VAL A 12 -3.49 -2.90 12.99
CA VAL A 12 -3.64 -2.83 11.53
C VAL A 12 -2.28 -3.05 10.83
N MET A 13 -1.21 -2.43 11.31
CA MET A 13 0.14 -2.67 10.77
C MET A 13 0.55 -4.15 10.87
N GLY A 14 0.31 -4.79 12.01
CA GLY A 14 0.63 -6.20 12.21
C GLY A 14 -0.15 -7.16 11.32
N GLN A 15 -1.30 -6.75 10.79
CA GLN A 15 -2.11 -7.58 9.88
C GLN A 15 -1.61 -7.55 8.43
N ILE A 16 -0.87 -6.51 8.03
CA ILE A 16 -0.41 -6.34 6.64
C ILE A 16 0.38 -7.56 6.17
N GLN A 17 1.39 -7.99 6.94
CA GLN A 17 2.20 -9.14 6.58
C GLN A 17 1.34 -10.41 6.44
N GLY A 18 0.43 -10.65 7.40
CA GLY A 18 -0.47 -11.80 7.36
C GLY A 18 -1.30 -11.84 6.07
N ILE A 19 -1.92 -10.72 5.69
CA ILE A 19 -2.72 -10.62 4.46
C ILE A 19 -1.84 -10.87 3.22
N LEU A 20 -0.63 -10.32 3.19
CA LEU A 20 0.29 -10.52 2.07
C LEU A 20 0.76 -11.97 1.94
N PHE A 21 0.97 -12.69 3.04
CA PHE A 21 1.35 -14.12 3.01
C PHE A 21 0.22 -15.04 2.55
N GLU A 22 -1.04 -14.58 2.65
CA GLU A 22 -2.21 -15.31 2.14
C GLU A 22 -2.44 -15.10 0.63
N LEU A 23 -1.72 -14.17 0.00
CA LEU A 23 -1.84 -13.92 -1.43
C LEU A 23 -1.35 -15.14 -2.24
N PRO A 24 -2.05 -15.52 -3.33
CA PRO A 24 -1.60 -16.57 -4.22
C PRO A 24 -0.21 -16.26 -4.80
N PRO A 25 0.72 -17.25 -4.89
CA PRO A 25 2.07 -17.01 -5.39
C PRO A 25 2.14 -16.41 -6.79
N ASP A 26 1.21 -16.78 -7.67
CA ASP A 26 1.09 -16.27 -9.04
C ASP A 26 0.71 -14.79 -9.10
N VAL A 27 0.05 -14.26 -8.05
CA VAL A 27 -0.27 -12.84 -7.93
C VAL A 27 0.98 -12.02 -7.58
N ILE A 28 1.89 -12.58 -6.78
CA ILE A 28 3.04 -11.85 -6.24
C ILE A 28 4.23 -11.83 -7.23
N VAL A 29 4.34 -12.82 -8.12
CA VAL A 29 5.44 -12.91 -9.10
C VAL A 29 5.17 -12.00 -10.34
N GLY A 30 3.92 -11.65 -10.59
CA GLY A 30 3.52 -10.81 -11.73
C GLY A 30 3.60 -9.30 -11.47
N THR A 31 3.42 -8.51 -12.53
CA THR A 31 3.18 -7.07 -12.41
C THR A 31 1.79 -6.83 -11.81
N MET A 32 1.71 -6.09 -10.70
CA MET A 32 0.44 -5.73 -10.08
C MET A 32 0.49 -4.37 -9.37
N ARG A 33 -0.68 -3.84 -9.02
CA ARG A 33 -0.82 -2.70 -8.11
C ARG A 33 -1.50 -3.12 -6.83
N ILE A 34 -1.00 -2.64 -5.71
CA ILE A 34 -1.64 -2.75 -4.41
C ILE A 34 -2.19 -1.37 -4.05
N LEU A 35 -3.51 -1.31 -3.88
CA LEU A 35 -4.21 -0.15 -3.35
C LEU A 35 -4.48 -0.39 -1.86
N GLY A 36 -3.76 0.31 -1.00
CA GLY A 36 -4.04 0.30 0.43
C GLY A 36 -5.19 1.25 0.77
N ASP A 37 -6.28 0.72 1.28
CA ASP A 37 -7.43 1.48 1.78
C ASP A 37 -7.28 1.68 3.30
N THR A 38 -6.92 2.89 3.72
CA THR A 38 -6.54 3.21 5.10
C THR A 38 -7.57 4.12 5.76
N PRO A 39 -8.18 3.74 6.89
CA PRO A 39 -9.12 4.61 7.58
C PRO A 39 -8.42 5.86 8.12
N ASN A 40 -9.02 7.05 7.96
CA ASN A 40 -8.39 8.30 8.41
C ASN A 40 -8.26 8.38 9.94
N SER A 41 -9.01 7.59 10.69
CA SER A 41 -8.97 7.54 12.15
C SER A 41 -7.61 7.07 12.69
N ILE A 42 -6.81 6.34 11.91
CA ILE A 42 -5.48 5.84 12.31
C ILE A 42 -4.31 6.66 11.70
N LEU A 43 -4.65 7.76 11.04
CA LEU A 43 -3.72 8.69 10.41
C LEU A 43 -3.65 10.01 11.19
N ASP A 44 -2.57 10.76 10.99
CA ASP A 44 -2.45 12.11 11.55
C ASP A 44 -3.22 13.08 10.66
N PRO A 45 -4.31 13.71 11.14
CA PRO A 45 -5.08 14.66 10.34
C PRO A 45 -4.29 15.93 9.97
N ASN A 46 -3.20 16.23 10.68
CA ASN A 46 -2.31 17.34 10.35
C ASN A 46 -1.24 16.95 9.33
N ASN A 47 -1.03 15.64 9.11
CA ASN A 47 -0.01 15.14 8.20
C ASN A 47 -0.36 13.72 7.68
N TYR A 48 -1.38 13.64 6.83
CA TYR A 48 -1.80 12.38 6.21
C TYR A 48 -0.69 11.70 5.41
N LEU A 49 0.11 12.48 4.68
CA LEU A 49 1.17 11.94 3.81
C LEU A 49 2.26 11.23 4.62
N GLU A 50 2.78 11.85 5.68
CA GLU A 50 3.79 11.19 6.51
C GLU A 50 3.18 10.06 7.36
N SER A 51 1.94 10.19 7.81
CA SER A 51 1.31 9.16 8.65
C SER A 51 0.88 7.91 7.89
N ILE A 52 0.66 7.98 6.57
CA ILE A 52 0.31 6.83 5.73
C ILE A 52 1.54 6.06 5.22
N ARG A 53 2.69 6.72 5.05
CA ARG A 53 3.94 6.11 4.55
C ARG A 53 4.35 4.82 5.27
N PRO A 54 4.26 4.72 6.61
CA PRO A 54 4.63 3.48 7.29
C PRO A 54 3.82 2.26 6.87
N PHE A 55 2.54 2.41 6.50
CA PHE A 55 1.75 1.29 5.98
C PHE A 55 2.22 0.87 4.60
N ALA A 56 2.59 1.83 3.76
CA ALA A 56 3.16 1.54 2.45
C ALA A 56 4.50 0.80 2.58
N TRP A 57 5.37 1.23 3.49
CA TRP A 57 6.63 0.55 3.77
C TRP A 57 6.42 -0.87 4.28
N GLU A 58 5.48 -1.09 5.19
CA GLU A 58 5.16 -2.43 5.69
C GLU A 58 4.72 -3.36 4.56
N VAL A 59 3.95 -2.85 3.59
CA VAL A 59 3.59 -3.61 2.40
C VAL A 59 4.81 -3.91 1.53
N GLN A 60 5.66 -2.92 1.27
CA GLN A 60 6.89 -3.12 0.49
C GLN A 60 7.81 -4.14 1.15
N ASP A 61 8.02 -4.05 2.46
CA ASP A 61 8.86 -4.96 3.22
C ASP A 61 8.29 -6.39 3.21
N GLY A 62 6.97 -6.54 3.39
CA GLY A 62 6.30 -7.84 3.27
C GLY A 62 6.48 -8.48 1.89
N LEU A 63 6.36 -7.70 0.82
CA LEU A 63 6.59 -8.18 -0.55
C LEU A 63 8.04 -8.60 -0.78
N HIS A 64 9.03 -7.87 -0.25
CA HIS A 64 10.45 -8.25 -0.35
C HIS A 64 10.80 -9.47 0.51
N GLN A 65 10.12 -9.64 1.66
CA GLN A 65 10.27 -10.84 2.48
C GLN A 65 9.71 -12.08 1.78
N TYR A 66 8.62 -11.92 1.02
CA TYR A 66 8.06 -12.98 0.20
C TYR A 66 8.99 -13.40 -0.93
N ASP A 67 9.45 -12.44 -1.74
CA ASP A 67 10.48 -12.65 -2.77
C ASP A 67 11.42 -11.44 -2.83
N ARG A 68 12.71 -11.67 -2.59
CA ARG A 68 13.75 -10.63 -2.60
C ARG A 68 13.96 -9.99 -3.96
N ASN A 69 13.48 -10.61 -5.04
CA ASN A 69 13.56 -10.07 -6.39
C ASN A 69 12.39 -9.13 -6.71
N ASN A 70 11.39 -9.03 -5.83
CA ASN A 70 10.29 -8.11 -6.02
C ASN A 70 10.78 -6.67 -6.06
N THR A 71 10.33 -5.93 -7.07
CA THR A 71 10.60 -4.49 -7.20
C THR A 71 9.34 -3.72 -6.89
N THR A 72 9.42 -2.73 -5.99
CA THR A 72 8.24 -1.96 -5.58
C THR A 72 8.43 -0.46 -5.78
N HIS A 73 7.35 0.23 -6.16
CA HIS A 73 7.33 1.69 -6.31
C HIS A 73 6.13 2.27 -5.57
N PHE A 74 6.39 3.19 -4.65
CA PHE A 74 5.33 3.98 -4.00
C PHE A 74 4.88 5.10 -4.95
N LEU A 75 3.72 4.93 -5.58
CA LEU A 75 3.29 5.78 -6.69
C LEU A 75 2.57 7.04 -6.23
N ALA A 76 1.61 6.90 -5.32
CA ALA A 76 0.69 7.98 -4.99
C ALA A 76 0.01 7.77 -3.64
N VAL A 77 -0.45 8.90 -3.09
CA VAL A 77 -1.42 8.96 -1.99
C VAL A 77 -2.57 9.84 -2.42
N THR A 78 -3.79 9.40 -2.16
CA THR A 78 -4.99 10.24 -2.32
C THR A 78 -5.73 10.31 -1.00
N ILE A 79 -6.11 11.51 -0.58
CA ILE A 79 -6.70 11.78 0.73
C ILE A 79 -8.17 12.15 0.54
N TYR A 80 -9.10 11.37 1.08
CA TYR A 80 -10.50 11.76 1.20
C TYR A 80 -10.82 12.11 2.65
N THR A 81 -10.75 13.39 2.96
CA THR A 81 -10.95 13.93 4.31
C THR A 81 -12.25 13.39 4.94
N GLY A 82 -12.15 12.95 6.20
CA GLY A 82 -13.29 12.46 6.99
C GLY A 82 -13.67 10.98 6.79
N LYS A 83 -13.07 10.26 5.83
CA LYS A 83 -13.32 8.82 5.62
C LYS A 83 -12.03 8.01 5.57
N HIS A 84 -11.44 7.91 4.38
CA HIS A 84 -10.32 7.02 4.09
C HIS A 84 -9.28 7.76 3.25
N SER A 85 -8.03 7.35 3.41
CA SER A 85 -6.92 7.76 2.55
C SER A 85 -6.35 6.51 1.90
N TYR A 86 -5.88 6.68 0.67
CA TYR A 86 -5.44 5.58 -0.16
C TYR A 86 -3.98 5.75 -0.51
N PHE A 87 -3.24 4.64 -0.51
CA PHE A 87 -1.91 4.59 -1.07
C PHE A 87 -1.81 3.57 -2.19
N VAL A 88 -0.90 3.79 -3.14
CA VAL A 88 -0.65 2.87 -4.26
C VAL A 88 0.80 2.43 -4.26
N ILE A 89 1.02 1.12 -4.31
CA ILE A 89 2.31 0.49 -4.58
C ILE A 89 2.22 -0.28 -5.89
N ASP A 90 3.14 -0.01 -6.81
CA ASP A 90 3.38 -0.84 -8.00
C ASP A 90 4.35 -1.95 -7.61
N LEU A 91 4.07 -3.18 -8.04
CA LEU A 91 4.93 -4.35 -7.85
C LEU A 91 5.35 -4.88 -9.23
N ASN A 92 6.64 -5.16 -9.40
CA ASN A 92 7.23 -5.80 -10.58
C ASN A 92 6.87 -5.10 -11.90
N ASN A 93 6.86 -3.76 -11.88
CA ASN A 93 6.70 -2.93 -13.07
C ASN A 93 7.97 -2.12 -13.37
N PRO A 94 9.01 -2.76 -13.94
CA PRO A 94 10.30 -2.10 -14.16
C PRO A 94 10.23 -0.98 -15.21
N ASN A 95 9.18 -0.96 -16.03
CA ASN A 95 9.00 0.01 -17.12
C ASN A 95 8.03 1.15 -16.72
N TYR A 96 7.68 1.29 -15.44
CA TYR A 96 6.86 2.40 -15.00
C TYR A 96 7.64 3.71 -15.13
N ASP A 97 7.15 4.61 -15.98
CA ASP A 97 7.71 5.94 -16.18
C ASP A 97 6.70 6.99 -15.71
N TYR A 98 7.06 7.74 -14.67
CA TYR A 98 6.23 8.80 -14.10
C TYR A 98 5.91 9.91 -15.12
N GLN A 99 6.82 10.22 -16.05
CA GLN A 99 6.62 11.29 -17.01
C GLN A 99 5.55 10.94 -18.03
N THR A 100 5.49 9.66 -18.44
CA THR A 100 4.60 9.16 -19.49
C THR A 100 3.46 8.28 -18.96
N ALA A 101 3.34 8.11 -17.63
CA ALA A 101 2.33 7.26 -16.99
C ALA A 101 0.89 7.56 -17.41
N HIS A 102 0.58 8.83 -17.69
CA HIS A 102 -0.75 9.29 -18.12
C HIS A 102 -1.11 8.85 -19.55
N GLU A 103 -0.13 8.46 -20.36
CA GLU A 103 -0.32 7.95 -21.72
C GLU A 103 -0.41 6.42 -21.77
N CYS A 104 0.10 5.75 -20.72
CA CYS A 104 0.13 4.29 -20.63
C CYS A 104 -1.28 3.71 -20.46
N LYS A 105 -1.62 2.74 -21.32
CA LYS A 105 -2.92 2.03 -21.31
C LYS A 105 -2.81 0.54 -20.99
N THR A 106 -1.62 0.08 -20.58
CA THR A 106 -1.38 -1.32 -20.24
C THR A 106 -2.28 -1.72 -19.06
N PRO A 107 -3.12 -2.76 -19.21
CA PRO A 107 -3.89 -3.28 -18.08
C PRO A 107 -2.95 -3.85 -17.02
N VAL A 108 -3.14 -3.43 -15.77
CA VAL A 108 -2.38 -3.95 -14.61
C VAL A 108 -3.40 -4.47 -13.58
N PRO A 109 -3.27 -5.72 -13.12
CA PRO A 109 -4.07 -6.24 -12.02
C PRO A 109 -3.97 -5.36 -10.77
N VAL A 110 -5.10 -5.12 -10.10
CA VAL A 110 -5.14 -4.34 -8.86
C VAL A 110 -5.64 -5.23 -7.72
N TYR A 111 -4.87 -5.30 -6.65
CA TYR A 111 -5.28 -5.87 -5.38
C TYR A 111 -5.62 -4.76 -4.39
N ILE A 112 -6.78 -4.87 -3.74
CA ILE A 112 -7.23 -3.89 -2.74
C ILE A 112 -6.91 -4.46 -1.36
N LEU A 113 -5.96 -3.83 -0.67
CA LEU A 113 -5.62 -4.12 0.70
C LEU A 113 -6.49 -3.26 1.63
N ARG A 114 -7.53 -3.86 2.21
CA ARG A 114 -8.41 -3.17 3.16
C ARG A 114 -7.82 -3.21 4.55
N LEU A 115 -7.50 -2.04 5.10
CA LEU A 115 -6.93 -1.87 6.45
C LEU A 115 -7.96 -1.41 7.49
N SER A 116 -9.25 -1.61 7.18
CA SER A 116 -10.43 -1.20 7.97
C SER A 116 -11.32 -2.38 8.28
#